data_AF-A0A2G7T896-F1
#
_entry.id   AF-A0A2G7T896-F1
#
_cell.length_a   1.000
_cell.length_b   1.000
_cell.length_c   1.000
_cell.angle_alpha   90.00
_cell.angle_beta   90.00
_cell.angle_gamma   90.00
#
_symmetry.space_group_name_H-M   'P 1'
#
loop_
_entity.id
_entity.type
_entity.pdbx_description
1 polymer ?
#
loop_
_entity_poly.entity_id
_entity_poly.type
_entity_poly.pdbx_seq_one_letter_code
_entity_poly.pdbx_strand_id
1 'polypeptide(L)'
;MDTTATAQIQAMPGASTRDLANTIEMMDGLSQDGFNQIMSIAKLALLSLETPAGNRNLVPLAHALELMAAHAQDTMNCINTHAESVGHPWRDEAHERRSRAAREASLHS
;
A
#
# COMPACT_ATOMS: atom_id res chain seq x y z
N MET A 1 46.30 14.03 31.71
CA MET A 1 45.84 12.81 31.02
C MET A 1 44.68 12.28 31.82
N ASP A 2 43.46 12.58 31.39
CA ASP A 2 42.26 11.84 31.80
C ASP A 2 41.32 11.88 30.60
N THR A 3 41.41 10.81 29.81
CA THR A 3 40.63 10.60 28.60
C THR A 3 39.72 9.42 28.87
N THR A 4 38.54 9.70 29.41
CA THR A 4 37.40 8.79 29.36
C THR A 4 36.27 9.53 28.65
N ALA A 5 36.48 9.71 27.34
CA ALA A 5 35.40 9.94 26.40
C ALA A 5 34.59 8.65 26.34
N THR A 6 33.56 8.55 27.17
CA THR A 6 32.51 7.55 27.04
C THR A 6 31.80 7.79 25.71
N ALA A 7 32.14 6.96 24.72
CA ALA A 7 31.44 6.88 23.45
C ALA A 7 29.96 6.59 23.74
N GLN A 8 29.12 7.62 23.60
CA GLN A 8 27.69 7.46 23.51
C GLN A 8 27.41 6.66 22.24
N ILE A 9 27.04 5.39 22.42
CA ILE A 9 26.39 4.60 21.39
C ILE A 9 25.04 5.28 21.17
N GLN A 10 24.98 6.20 20.21
CA GLN A 10 23.74 6.76 19.71
C GLN A 10 22.94 5.60 19.12
N ALA A 11 22.00 5.06 19.90
CA ALA A 11 20.90 4.31 19.34
C ALA A 11 20.22 5.23 18.31
N MET A 12 20.26 4.86 17.04
CA MET A 12 19.30 5.42 16.08
C MET A 12 17.93 5.25 16.72
N PRO A 13 17.13 6.31 16.91
CA PRO A 13 15.83 6.15 17.51
C PRO A 13 14.98 5.34 16.55
N GLY A 14 14.77 4.06 16.87
CA GLY A 14 13.61 3.34 16.33
C GLY A 14 12.36 4.12 16.73
N ALA A 15 11.34 4.12 15.87
CA ALA A 15 10.06 4.78 16.15
C ALA A 15 9.59 4.43 17.56
N SER A 16 9.13 5.42 18.32
CA SER A 16 8.65 5.14 19.68
C SER A 16 7.42 4.23 19.61
N THR A 17 7.12 3.51 20.69
CA THR A 17 5.91 2.68 20.76
C THR A 17 4.64 3.48 20.48
N ARG A 18 4.65 4.78 20.83
CA ARG A 18 3.58 5.72 20.51
C ARG A 18 3.49 6.01 19.01
N ASP A 19 4.62 6.23 18.35
CA ASP A 19 4.65 6.48 16.90
C ASP A 19 4.14 5.25 16.14
N LEU A 20 4.56 4.05 16.55
CA LEU A 20 4.06 2.81 15.98
C LEU A 20 2.55 2.64 16.18
N ALA A 21 2.03 2.92 17.38
CA ALA A 21 0.59 2.83 17.65
C ALA A 21 -0.22 3.81 16.78
N ASN A 22 0.24 5.06 16.68
CA ASN A 22 -0.40 6.07 15.83
C ASN A 22 -0.38 5.66 14.35
N THR A 23 0.74 5.11 13.87
CA THR A 23 0.86 4.63 12.50
C THR A 23 -0.09 3.47 12.21
N ILE A 24 -0.23 2.52 13.15
CA ILE A 24 -1.19 1.40 13.00
C ILE A 24 -2.63 1.93 12.95
N GLU A 25 -3.00 2.86 13.83
CA GLU A 25 -4.34 3.47 13.83
C GLU A 25 -4.62 4.22 12.52
N MET A 26 -3.63 4.94 12.01
CA MET A 26 -3.74 5.64 10.73
C MET A 26 -3.85 4.66 9.55
N MET A 27 -3.05 3.59 9.52
CA MET A 27 -3.14 2.55 8.49
C MET A 27 -4.49 1.82 8.52
N ASP A 28 -5.02 1.53 9.72
CA ASP A 28 -6.37 0.96 9.87
C ASP A 28 -7.42 1.90 9.29
N GLY A 29 -7.40 3.19 9.69
CA GLY A 29 -8.31 4.20 9.14
C GLY A 29 -8.25 4.33 7.61
N LEU A 30 -7.04 4.37 7.03
CA LEU A 30 -6.83 4.40 5.58
C LEU A 30 -7.39 3.14 4.90
N SER A 31 -7.17 1.96 5.52
CA SER A 31 -7.67 0.70 4.99
C SER A 31 -9.20 0.65 5.00
N GLN A 32 -9.82 1.08 6.11
CA GLN A 32 -11.27 1.12 6.26
C GLN A 32 -11.91 2.07 5.24
N ASP A 33 -11.36 3.28 5.09
CA ASP A 33 -11.87 4.25 4.12
C ASP A 33 -11.76 3.72 2.68
N GLY A 34 -10.56 3.28 2.28
CA GLY A 34 -10.30 2.73 0.95
C GLY A 34 -11.18 1.53 0.61
N PHE A 35 -11.26 0.54 1.51
CA PHE A 35 -12.09 -0.65 1.29
C PHE A 35 -13.58 -0.34 1.28
N ASN A 36 -14.06 0.62 2.08
CA ASN A 36 -15.46 1.05 2.04
C ASN A 36 -15.81 1.75 0.72
N GLN A 37 -14.90 2.55 0.17
CA GLN A 37 -15.09 3.17 -1.16
C GLN A 37 -15.18 2.10 -2.26
N ILE A 38 -14.23 1.14 -2.29
CA ILE A 38 -14.24 0.02 -3.24
C ILE A 38 -15.53 -0.81 -3.10
N MET A 39 -15.94 -1.13 -1.88
CA MET A 39 -17.17 -1.87 -1.59
C MET A 39 -18.41 -1.13 -2.10
N SER A 40 -18.44 0.19 -1.91
CA SER A 40 -19.56 1.03 -2.36
C SER A 40 -19.66 1.06 -3.89
N ILE A 41 -18.52 1.22 -4.58
CA ILE A 41 -18.46 1.16 -6.06
C ILE A 41 -18.92 -0.21 -6.56
N ALA A 42 -18.45 -1.30 -5.95
CA ALA A 42 -18.85 -2.65 -6.31
C ALA A 42 -20.37 -2.87 -6.17
N LYS A 43 -20.97 -2.40 -5.07
CA LYS A 43 -22.42 -2.48 -4.85
C LYS A 43 -23.21 -1.70 -5.91
N LEU A 44 -22.76 -0.49 -6.27
CA LEU A 44 -23.40 0.30 -7.32
C LEU A 44 -23.27 -0.36 -8.69
N ALA A 45 -22.11 -0.95 -9.00
CA ALA A 45 -21.89 -1.69 -10.23
C ALA A 45 -22.82 -2.91 -10.33
N LEU A 46 -22.94 -3.69 -9.25
CA LEU A 46 -23.85 -4.84 -9.19
C LEU A 46 -25.30 -4.43 -9.38
N LEU A 47 -25.76 -3.39 -8.67
CA LEU A 47 -27.12 -2.88 -8.80
C LEU A 47 -27.43 -2.41 -10.23
N SER A 48 -26.45 -1.83 -10.93
CA SER A 48 -26.61 -1.43 -12.32
C SER A 48 -26.89 -2.63 -13.23
N LEU A 49 -26.18 -3.74 -13.01
CA LEU A 49 -26.29 -4.97 -13.81
C LEU A 49 -27.62 -5.71 -13.61
N GLU A 50 -28.33 -5.46 -12.51
CA GLU A 50 -29.69 -5.98 -12.28
C GLU A 50 -30.73 -5.34 -13.20
N THR A 51 -30.40 -4.23 -13.86
CA THR A 51 -31.30 -3.54 -14.80
C THR A 51 -31.02 -3.94 -16.25
N PRO A 52 -32.05 -4.07 -17.12
CA PRO A 52 -31.84 -4.35 -18.54
C PRO A 52 -30.99 -3.31 -19.27
N ALA A 53 -31.01 -2.06 -18.82
CA ALA A 53 -30.21 -0.98 -19.40
C ALA A 53 -28.72 -1.11 -19.01
N GLY A 54 -28.44 -1.39 -17.73
CA GLY A 54 -27.06 -1.58 -17.25
C GLY A 54 -26.40 -2.84 -17.78
N ASN A 55 -27.15 -3.93 -17.97
CA ASN A 55 -26.60 -5.16 -18.56
C ASN A 55 -26.24 -4.98 -20.06
N ARG A 56 -26.94 -4.08 -20.78
CA ARG A 56 -26.68 -3.81 -22.21
C ARG A 56 -25.53 -2.83 -22.44
N ASN A 57 -25.15 -2.05 -21.44
CA ASN A 57 -24.07 -1.06 -21.53
C ASN A 57 -23.02 -1.34 -20.46
N LEU A 58 -21.93 -2.00 -20.86
CA LEU A 58 -20.83 -2.37 -19.96
C LEU A 58 -19.81 -1.24 -19.71
N VAL A 59 -19.92 -0.09 -20.38
CA VAL A 59 -18.98 1.03 -20.20
C VAL A 59 -18.94 1.52 -18.74
N PRO A 60 -20.09 1.74 -18.05
CA PRO A 60 -20.08 2.09 -16.63
C PRO A 60 -19.48 1.01 -15.73
N LEU A 61 -19.63 -0.27 -16.08
CA LEU A 61 -18.99 -1.37 -15.36
C LEU A 61 -17.46 -1.32 -15.51
N ALA A 62 -16.96 -1.10 -16.73
CA ALA A 62 -15.54 -0.96 -16.98
C ALA A 62 -14.95 0.22 -16.18
N HIS A 63 -15.59 1.39 -16.20
CA HIS A 63 -15.17 2.53 -15.38
C HIS A 63 -15.24 2.23 -13.87
N ALA A 64 -16.26 1.52 -13.40
CA ALA A 64 -16.34 1.12 -11.99
C ALA A 64 -15.16 0.22 -11.59
N LEU A 65 -14.76 -0.72 -12.44
CA LEU A 65 -13.60 -1.58 -12.21
C LEU A 65 -12.28 -0.79 -12.21
N GLU A 66 -12.13 0.15 -13.15
CA GLU A 66 -10.97 1.05 -13.19
C GLU A 66 -10.87 1.91 -11.92
N LEU A 67 -11.99 2.47 -11.46
CA LEU A 67 -12.05 3.24 -10.22
C LEU A 67 -11.70 2.36 -9.01
N MET A 68 -12.25 1.15 -8.91
CA MET A 68 -11.90 0.22 -7.84
C MET A 68 -10.39 -0.09 -7.83
N ALA A 69 -9.79 -0.31 -8.99
CA ALA A 69 -8.36 -0.56 -9.12
C ALA A 69 -7.53 0.67 -8.69
N ALA A 70 -7.93 1.86 -9.12
CA ALA A 70 -7.27 3.12 -8.74
C ALA A 70 -7.34 3.35 -7.23
N HIS A 71 -8.52 3.24 -6.62
CA HIS A 71 -8.71 3.37 -5.18
C HIS A 71 -7.89 2.33 -4.40
N ALA A 72 -7.87 1.08 -4.85
CA ALA A 72 -7.05 0.04 -4.22
C ALA A 72 -5.56 0.42 -4.25
N GLN A 73 -5.06 0.89 -5.39
CA GLN A 73 -3.67 1.29 -5.55
C GLN A 73 -3.31 2.49 -4.66
N ASP A 74 -4.16 3.50 -4.63
CA ASP A 74 -3.95 4.70 -3.82
C ASP A 74 -3.97 4.38 -2.32
N THR A 75 -4.93 3.57 -1.86
CA THR A 75 -4.99 3.10 -0.47
C THR A 75 -3.73 2.31 -0.09
N MET A 76 -3.29 1.39 -0.95
CA MET A 76 -2.04 0.64 -0.71
C MET A 76 -0.82 1.57 -0.64
N ASN A 77 -0.71 2.55 -1.55
CA ASN A 77 0.40 3.50 -1.54
C ASN A 77 0.44 4.34 -0.26
N CYS A 78 -0.72 4.82 0.20
CA CYS A 78 -0.83 5.57 1.44
C CYS A 78 -0.42 4.70 2.64
N ILE A 79 -0.93 3.47 2.75
CA ILE A 79 -0.57 2.54 3.82
C ILE A 79 0.94 2.26 3.83
N ASN A 80 1.52 1.97 2.66
CA ASN A 80 2.95 1.71 2.52
C ASN A 80 3.79 2.91 2.95
N THR A 81 3.42 4.12 2.54
CA THR A 81 4.13 5.36 2.92
C THR A 81 4.18 5.52 4.45
N HIS A 82 3.09 5.22 5.15
CA HIS A 82 3.04 5.30 6.61
C HIS A 82 3.84 4.18 7.28
N ALA A 83 3.77 2.96 6.77
CA ALA A 83 4.58 1.85 7.28
C ALA A 83 6.09 2.13 7.08
N GLU A 84 6.48 2.66 5.94
CA GLU A 84 7.86 3.08 5.63
C GLU A 84 8.38 4.14 6.60
N SER A 85 7.54 5.12 6.97
CA SER A 85 7.91 6.20 7.89
C SER A 85 8.33 5.72 9.29
N VAL A 86 7.89 4.52 9.69
CA VAL A 86 8.26 3.88 10.97
C VAL A 86 9.21 2.69 10.78
N GLY A 87 9.81 2.56 9.59
CA GLY A 87 10.84 1.55 9.31
C GLY A 87 10.31 0.18 8.88
N HIS A 88 9.05 0.10 8.45
CA HIS A 88 8.42 -1.13 7.96
C HIS A 88 8.02 -1.03 6.47
N PRO A 89 8.98 -0.90 5.53
CA PRO A 89 8.68 -0.84 4.10
C PRO A 89 8.04 -2.13 3.60
N TRP A 90 7.03 -1.99 2.73
CA TRP A 90 6.52 -3.14 1.99
C TRP A 90 7.52 -3.57 0.91
N ARG A 91 7.68 -4.88 0.74
CA ARG A 91 8.57 -5.46 -0.27
C ARG A 91 7.83 -6.48 -1.11
N ASP A 92 7.75 -6.23 -2.41
CA ASP A 92 7.33 -7.26 -3.36
C ASP A 92 8.51 -8.19 -3.65
N GLU A 93 8.72 -9.17 -2.76
CA GLU A 93 9.79 -10.16 -2.95
C GLU A 93 9.70 -10.88 -4.30
N ALA A 94 8.49 -11.07 -4.84
CA ALA A 94 8.32 -11.73 -6.12
C ALA A 94 8.79 -10.82 -7.27
N HIS A 95 8.48 -9.53 -7.22
CA HIS A 95 9.01 -8.54 -8.15
C HIS A 95 10.53 -8.36 -7.99
N GLU A 96 11.05 -8.36 -6.77
CA GLU A 96 12.50 -8.31 -6.51
C GLU A 96 13.20 -9.54 -7.09
N ARG A 97 12.65 -10.74 -6.92
CA ARG A 97 13.16 -11.99 -7.53
C ARG A 97 13.15 -11.92 -9.05
N ARG A 98 12.02 -11.52 -9.67
CA ARG A 98 11.90 -11.37 -11.13
C ARG A 98 12.91 -10.36 -11.68
N SER A 99 13.04 -9.21 -11.01
CA SER A 99 13.97 -8.14 -11.40
C SER A 99 15.43 -8.56 -11.26
N ARG A 100 15.77 -9.32 -10.20
CA ARG A 100 17.11 -9.86 -10.00
C ARG A 100 17.49 -10.84 -11.12
N ALA A 101 16.62 -11.80 -11.41
CA ALA A 101 16.84 -12.76 -12.49
C ALA A 101 17.01 -12.08 -13.86
N ALA A 102 16.21 -11.04 -14.15
CA ALA A 102 16.34 -10.27 -15.39
C ALA A 102 17.69 -9.54 -15.51
N ARG A 103 18.16 -8.92 -14.42
CA ARG A 103 19.48 -8.26 -14.40
C ARG A 103 20.63 -9.26 -14.55
N GLU A 104 20.54 -10.39 -13.87
CA GLU A 104 21.52 -11.47 -13.99
C GLU A 104 21.58 -12.02 -15.42
N ALA A 105 20.42 -12.21 -16.08
CA ALA A 105 20.36 -12.62 -17.47
C ALA A 105 21.00 -11.59 -18.43
N SER A 106 20.78 -10.28 -18.20
CA SER A 106 21.39 -9.22 -19.02
C SER A 106 22.91 -9.07 -18.82
N LEU A 107 23.46 -9.56 -17.71
CA LEU A 107 24.90 -9.54 -17.43
C LEU A 107 25.65 -10.75 -18.01
N HIS A 108 24.94 -11.82 -18.37
CA HIS A 108 25.49 -13.04 -18.96
C HIS A 108 25.20 -13.17 -20.47
N SER A 109 24.66 -12.11 -21.09
CA SER A 109 24.43 -11.95 -22.53
C SER A 109 25.48 -11.03 -23.15
#